data_AF-A0A4Q6BDG0-F1
#
_entry.id   AF-A0A4Q6BDG0-F1
#
_cell.length_a   1.000
_cell.length_b   1.000
_cell.length_c   1.000
_cell.angle_alpha   90.00
_cell.angle_beta   90.00
_cell.angle_gamma   90.00
#
_symmetry.space_group_name_H-M   'P 1'
#
loop_
_entity.id
_entity.type
_entity.pdbx_description
1 polymer ?
#
loop_
_entity_poly.entity_id
_entity_poly.type
_entity_poly.pdbx_seq_one_letter_code
_entity_poly.pdbx_strand_id
1 'polypeptide(L)'
;MSLDLFDSQLATDGIFSVGDLNQHIKRVLSADPIASDVAVTGEISNFKLHSSGHCYFSLKDDRAQIRCTMWRSAVGKLSFRPSDGDKVICSTDVIPPLSVTTDPGSSV
;
A
#
# COMPACT_ATOMS: atom_id res chain seq x y z
N MET A 1 -27.33 10.45 14.82
CA MET A 1 -26.51 9.23 14.67
C MET A 1 -27.49 8.06 14.70
N SER A 2 -28.15 7.82 13.56
CA SER A 2 -28.99 6.63 13.34
C SER A 2 -28.00 5.50 13.06
N LEU A 3 -27.94 4.50 13.95
CA LEU A 3 -27.38 3.22 13.57
C LEU A 3 -28.50 2.51 12.83
N ASP A 4 -28.38 2.46 11.51
CA ASP A 4 -29.39 1.87 10.65
C ASP A 4 -29.46 0.37 10.97
N LEU A 5 -30.65 -0.10 11.37
CA LEU A 5 -30.92 -1.50 11.73
C LEU A 5 -30.55 -2.53 10.64
N PHE A 6 -30.31 -2.07 9.41
CA PHE A 6 -29.82 -2.89 8.29
C PHE A 6 -28.36 -3.31 8.46
N ASP A 7 -27.50 -2.48 9.05
CA ASP A 7 -26.06 -2.80 9.24
C ASP A 7 -25.84 -3.87 10.31
N SER A 8 -26.67 -3.88 11.35
CA SER A 8 -26.53 -4.86 12.45
C SER A 8 -26.89 -6.28 12.05
N GLN A 9 -27.78 -6.46 11.08
CA GLN A 9 -28.23 -7.79 10.64
C GLN A 9 -27.24 -8.42 9.65
N LEU A 10 -26.62 -7.62 8.78
CA LEU A 10 -25.67 -8.08 7.76
C LEU A 10 -24.31 -8.52 8.35
N ALA A 11 -23.86 -7.86 9.42
CA ALA A 11 -22.65 -8.24 10.13
C ALA A 11 -22.72 -9.67 10.72
N THR A 12 -23.92 -10.17 11.04
CA THR A 12 -24.17 -11.52 11.54
C THR A 12 -24.18 -12.61 10.46
N ASP A 13 -24.50 -12.27 9.21
CA ASP A 13 -24.51 -13.21 8.07
C ASP A 13 -23.16 -13.27 7.32
N GLY A 14 -22.14 -12.54 7.79
CA GLY A 14 -20.85 -12.45 7.11
C GLY A 14 -20.89 -11.65 5.79
N ILE A 15 -21.96 -10.90 5.55
CA ILE A 15 -22.12 -10.06 4.36
C ILE A 15 -21.73 -8.64 4.75
N PHE A 16 -20.60 -8.16 4.25
CA PHE A 16 -20.12 -6.79 4.49
C PHE A 16 -20.40 -5.91 3.27
N SER A 17 -20.80 -4.65 3.50
CA SER A 17 -20.66 -3.64 2.44
C SER A 17 -19.17 -3.42 2.14
N VAL A 18 -18.86 -2.90 0.94
CA VAL A 18 -17.47 -2.58 0.58
C VAL A 18 -16.85 -1.58 1.57
N GLY A 19 -17.65 -0.64 2.09
CA GLY A 19 -17.22 0.32 3.10
C GLY A 19 -16.88 -0.36 4.41
N ASP A 20 -17.76 -1.24 4.90
CA ASP A 20 -17.58 -1.94 6.18
C ASP A 20 -16.41 -2.91 6.13
N LEU A 21 -16.26 -3.65 5.02
CA LEU A 21 -15.14 -4.56 4.83
C LEU A 21 -13.81 -3.80 4.83
N ASN A 22 -13.73 -2.68 4.10
CA ASN A 22 -12.54 -1.83 4.10
C ASN A 22 -12.26 -1.26 5.49
N GLN A 23 -13.28 -0.84 6.23
CA GLN A 23 -13.10 -0.33 7.58
C GLN A 23 -12.67 -1.43 8.55
N HIS A 24 -13.18 -2.64 8.39
CA HIS A 24 -12.79 -3.81 9.17
C HIS A 24 -11.33 -4.20 8.89
N ILE A 25 -10.93 -4.32 7.62
CA ILE A 25 -9.55 -4.60 7.21
C ILE A 25 -8.60 -3.55 7.80
N LYS A 26 -8.94 -2.26 7.69
CA LYS A 26 -8.15 -1.18 8.31
C LYS A 26 -8.02 -1.38 9.81
N ARG A 27 -9.13 -1.65 10.52
CA ARG A 27 -9.11 -1.87 11.98
C ARG A 27 -8.20 -3.03 12.37
N VAL A 28 -8.28 -4.15 11.66
CA VAL A 28 -7.44 -5.34 11.92
C VAL A 28 -5.96 -5.03 11.66
N LEU A 29 -5.63 -4.41 10.52
CA LEU A 29 -4.25 -4.08 10.17
C LEU A 29 -3.64 -3.02 11.10
N SER A 30 -4.43 -2.02 11.53
CA SER A 30 -3.95 -0.99 12.45
C SER A 30 -3.82 -1.48 13.90
N ALA A 31 -4.54 -2.54 14.28
CA ALA A 31 -4.43 -3.13 15.62
C ALA A 31 -3.22 -4.07 15.75
N ASP A 32 -2.68 -4.58 14.64
CA ASP A 32 -1.47 -5.40 14.62
C ASP A 32 -0.22 -4.49 14.63
N PRO A 33 0.59 -4.52 15.71
CA PRO A 33 1.79 -3.69 15.82
C PRO A 33 2.82 -3.92 14.70
N ILE A 34 2.81 -5.11 14.09
CA ILE A 34 3.72 -5.46 13.00
C ILE A 34 3.23 -4.83 11.68
N ALA A 35 1.93 -4.82 11.46
CA ALA A 35 1.33 -4.30 10.22
C ALA A 35 1.20 -2.77 10.23
N SER A 36 1.27 -2.12 11.40
CA SER A 36 1.14 -0.67 11.52
C SER A 36 2.35 0.13 11.00
N ASP A 37 3.54 -0.48 10.95
CA ASP A 37 4.77 0.16 10.41
C ASP A 37 5.64 -0.91 9.73
N VAL A 38 5.11 -1.47 8.62
CA VAL A 38 5.77 -2.56 7.91
C VAL A 38 6.62 -2.02 6.76
N ALA A 39 7.86 -2.48 6.66
CA ALA A 39 8.67 -2.31 5.46
C ALA A 39 8.63 -3.59 4.62
N VAL A 40 8.35 -3.43 3.33
CA VAL A 40 8.25 -4.54 2.36
C VAL A 40 9.36 -4.39 1.33
N THR A 41 10.12 -5.46 1.11
CA THR A 41 11.12 -5.53 0.05
C THR A 41 10.54 -6.24 -1.17
N GLY A 42 10.98 -5.85 -2.36
CA GLY A 42 10.64 -6.54 -3.59
C GLY A 42 11.18 -5.83 -4.83
N GLU A 43 10.85 -6.39 -5.99
CA GLU A 43 11.19 -5.82 -7.29
C GLU A 43 10.03 -4.98 -7.81
N ILE A 44 10.33 -3.78 -8.32
CA ILE A 44 9.36 -2.94 -9.02
C ILE A 44 9.01 -3.55 -10.37
N SER A 45 7.71 -3.55 -10.70
CA SER A 45 7.20 -3.90 -12.01
C SER A 45 6.00 -3.04 -12.41
N ASN A 46 5.74 -2.91 -13.70
CA ASN A 46 4.62 -2.14 -14.24
C ASN A 46 4.62 -0.67 -13.78
N PHE A 47 5.80 -0.07 -13.63
CA PHE A 47 5.97 1.30 -13.18
C PHE A 47 5.38 2.30 -14.16
N LYS A 48 4.57 3.23 -13.64
CA LYS A 48 3.95 4.32 -14.40
C LYS A 48 3.97 5.60 -13.60
N LEU A 49 4.61 6.63 -14.13
CA LEU A 49 4.47 8.01 -13.66
C LEU A 49 3.31 8.68 -14.40
N HIS A 50 2.28 9.06 -13.67
CA HIS A 50 1.11 9.74 -14.23
C HIS A 50 1.32 11.26 -14.33
N SER A 51 0.55 11.94 -15.18
CA SER A 51 0.65 13.40 -15.40
C SER A 51 0.37 14.24 -14.14
N SER A 52 -0.41 13.69 -13.19
CA SER A 52 -0.63 14.28 -11.86
C SER A 52 0.62 14.25 -10.96
N GLY A 53 1.67 13.53 -11.37
CA GLY A 53 2.90 13.33 -10.62
C GLY A 53 2.84 12.18 -9.61
N HIS A 54 1.79 11.35 -9.63
CA HIS A 54 1.72 10.12 -8.83
C HIS A 54 2.37 8.96 -9.58
N CYS A 55 3.04 8.08 -8.85
CA CYS A 55 3.55 6.83 -9.40
C CYS A 55 2.64 5.67 -9.00
N TYR A 56 2.39 4.79 -9.95
CA TYR A 56 1.74 3.50 -9.73
C TYR A 56 2.68 2.41 -10.17
N PHE A 57 2.85 1.38 -9.35
CA PHE A 57 3.69 0.24 -9.67
C PHE A 57 3.20 -0.99 -8.90
N SER A 58 3.76 -2.15 -9.22
CA SER A 58 3.59 -3.36 -8.42
C SER A 58 4.92 -3.75 -7.80
N LEU A 59 4.91 -4.09 -6.51
CA LEU A 59 6.04 -4.68 -5.82
C LEU A 59 5.83 -6.20 -5.80
N LYS A 60 6.79 -6.96 -6.33
CA LYS A 60 6.68 -8.41 -6.48
C LYS A 60 7.87 -9.15 -5.85
N ASP A 61 7.62 -10.41 -5.50
CA ASP A 61 8.63 -11.44 -5.23
C ASP A 61 8.27 -12.71 -6.02
N ASP A 62 8.93 -13.84 -5.72
CA ASP A 62 8.70 -15.11 -6.40
C ASP A 62 7.33 -15.74 -6.11
N ARG A 63 6.58 -15.24 -5.11
CA ARG A 63 5.35 -15.86 -4.59
C ARG A 63 4.12 -14.98 -4.72
N ALA A 64 4.29 -13.66 -4.72
CA ALA A 64 3.20 -12.70 -4.63
C ALA A 64 3.55 -11.35 -5.26
N GLN A 65 2.52 -10.54 -5.46
CA GLN A 65 2.65 -9.15 -5.87
C GLN A 65 1.62 -8.27 -5.16
N ILE A 66 1.99 -7.03 -4.87
CA ILE A 66 1.11 -6.00 -4.31
C ILE A 66 1.13 -4.76 -5.20
N ARG A 67 -0.03 -4.10 -5.36
CA ARG A 67 -0.11 -2.84 -6.10
C ARG A 67 0.18 -1.68 -5.16
N CYS A 68 1.08 -0.81 -5.59
CA CYS A 68 1.54 0.34 -4.82
C CYS A 68 1.18 1.64 -5.54
N THR A 69 0.83 2.64 -4.74
CA THR A 69 0.62 4.02 -5.19
C THR A 69 1.51 4.93 -4.37
N MET A 70 2.36 5.71 -5.04
CA MET A 70 3.15 6.76 -4.42
C MET A 70 2.63 8.13 -4.85
N TRP A 71 2.30 8.94 -3.85
CA TRP A 71 1.79 10.29 -4.05
C TRP A 71 2.91 11.24 -4.49
N ARG A 72 2.54 12.29 -5.23
CA ARG A 72 3.48 13.25 -5.84
C ARG A 72 4.44 13.86 -4.83
N SER A 73 3.94 14.14 -3.62
CA SER A 73 4.74 14.68 -2.52
C SER A 73 5.84 13.73 -2.04
N ALA A 74 5.62 12.41 -2.12
CA ALA A 74 6.62 11.40 -1.82
C ALA A 74 7.57 11.17 -2.99
N VAL A 75 7.06 11.17 -4.23
CA VAL A 75 7.89 11.06 -5.46
C VAL A 75 8.97 12.15 -5.48
N GLY A 76 8.62 13.38 -5.14
CA GLY A 76 9.57 14.51 -5.12
C GLY A 76 10.67 14.40 -4.04
N LYS A 77 10.54 13.49 -3.08
CA LYS A 77 11.56 13.24 -2.04
C LYS A 77 12.53 12.14 -2.42
N LEU A 78 12.27 11.40 -3.49
CA LEU A 78 13.16 10.35 -3.95
C LEU A 78 14.47 10.96 -4.45
N SER A 79 15.58 10.42 -3.97
CA SER A 79 16.92 10.73 -4.47
C SER A 79 17.23 10.06 -5.81
N PHE A 80 16.35 9.15 -6.27
CA PHE A 80 16.51 8.36 -7.48
C PHE A 80 15.21 8.32 -8.28
N ARG A 81 15.28 7.80 -9.51
CA ARG A 81 14.12 7.58 -10.38
C ARG A 81 13.81 6.08 -10.42
N PRO A 82 12.71 5.63 -9.81
CA PRO A 82 12.34 4.21 -9.83
C PRO A 82 12.01 3.75 -11.25
N SER A 83 12.32 2.49 -11.52
CA SER A 83 12.10 1.81 -12.80
C SER A 83 11.81 0.33 -12.59
N ASP A 84 11.27 -0.33 -13.62
CA ASP A 84 11.02 -1.77 -13.58
C ASP A 84 12.33 -2.55 -13.45
N GLY A 85 12.35 -3.53 -12.55
CA GLY A 85 13.53 -4.31 -12.19
C GLY A 85 14.28 -3.79 -10.96
N ASP A 86 13.97 -2.58 -10.48
CA ASP A 86 14.63 -2.04 -9.28
C ASP A 86 14.21 -2.82 -8.03
N LYS A 87 15.19 -3.23 -7.24
CA LYS A 87 14.99 -3.80 -5.91
C LYS A 87 14.91 -2.68 -4.88
N VAL A 88 13.79 -2.60 -4.20
CA VAL A 88 13.50 -1.51 -3.27
C VAL A 88 12.98 -2.03 -1.95
N ILE A 89 13.09 -1.18 -0.93
CA ILE A 89 12.39 -1.32 0.34
C ILE A 89 11.35 -0.20 0.39
N CYS A 90 10.09 -0.58 0.49
CA CYS A 90 8.94 0.30 0.62
C CYS A 90 8.45 0.24 2.07
N SER A 91 8.60 1.32 2.83
CA SER A 91 7.82 1.45 4.06
C SER A 91 6.35 1.57 3.68
N THR A 92 5.45 0.95 4.45
CA THR A 92 4.00 1.10 4.26
C THR A 92 3.28 1.67 5.49
N ASP A 93 2.75 2.88 5.37
CA ASP A 93 1.63 3.38 6.14
C ASP A 93 0.42 2.83 5.40
N VAL A 94 -0.45 2.13 6.11
CA VAL A 94 -1.76 1.75 5.58
C VAL A 94 -2.59 3.07 5.45
N ILE A 95 -2.27 3.86 4.40
CA ILE A 95 -2.86 5.11 3.86
C ILE A 95 -2.49 6.44 4.61
N PRO A 96 -1.95 7.51 3.94
CA PRO A 96 -0.71 7.71 3.13
C PRO A 96 0.28 8.78 3.75
N PRO A 97 1.41 9.19 3.11
CA PRO A 97 2.15 8.63 1.97
C PRO A 97 3.59 8.19 2.32
N LEU A 98 4.10 7.26 1.53
CA LEU A 98 5.28 6.49 1.86
C LEU A 98 6.52 6.84 1.06
N SER A 99 7.64 6.91 1.78
CA SER A 99 8.99 6.93 1.22
C SER A 99 9.38 5.55 0.71
N VAL A 100 9.92 5.51 -0.51
CA VAL A 100 10.63 4.34 -1.03
C VAL A 100 12.12 4.63 -0.95
N THR A 101 12.90 3.67 -0.48
CA THR A 101 14.37 3.77 -0.43
C THR A 101 14.96 2.57 -1.17
N THR A 102 16.05 2.81 -1.89
CA THR A 102 16.82 1.75 -2.56
C THR A 102 17.42 0.82 -1.53
N ASP A 103 17.42 -0.48 -1.82
CA ASP A 103 18.13 -1.46 -1.00
C ASP A 103 19.63 -1.11 -0.98
N PRO A 104 20.27 -0.91 0.19
CA PRO A 104 21.70 -0.59 0.29
C PRO A 104 22.64 -1.65 -0.31
N GLY A 105 22.12 -2.82 -0.72
CA GLY A 105 22.87 -3.84 -1.46
C GLY A 105 22.72 -3.81 -2.99
N SER A 106 21.83 -2.99 -3.56
CA SER A 106 21.56 -3.00 -5.00
C SER A 106 22.50 -2.06 -5.74
N SER A 107 23.71 -2.54 -6.06
CA SER A 107 24.64 -1.86 -6.95
C SER A 107 24.24 -2.10 -8.42
N VAL A 108 23.78 -1.05 -9.11
CA VAL A 108 23.93 -0.85 -10.56
C VAL A 108 24.42 0.57 -10.82
#